data_AF-A0A2S6UIM9-F1
#
_entry.id   AF-A0A2S6UIM9-F1
#
_cell.length_a   1.000
_cell.length_b   1.000
_cell.length_c   1.000
_cell.angle_alpha   90.00
_cell.angle_beta   90.00
_cell.angle_gamma   90.00
#
_symmetry.space_group_name_H-M   'P 1'
#
loop_
_entity.id
_entity.type
_entity.pdbx_description
1 polymer ?
#
loop_
_entity_poly.entity_id
_entity_poly.type
_entity_poly.pdbx_seq_one_letter_code
_entity_poly.pdbx_strand_id
1 'polypeptide(L)'
;MSLTLLDVVGHASFLLTALSFYVRDMMVLRALAIVAGLVGVGYNYWLPVGPLWLVIFWLSVFVAINAVRIIGIVLDRRAIDFNEEESELHETVFQKFSPVEFMKLMRVGE
;
A
#
# COMPACT_ATOMS: atom_id res chain seq x y z
N MET A 1 -27.37 24.80 11.63
CA MET A 1 -26.18 24.29 12.35
C MET A 1 -24.99 25.06 11.82
N SER A 2 -24.37 25.93 12.61
CA SER A 2 -23.14 26.63 12.24
C SER A 2 -21.97 25.64 12.24
N LEU A 3 -21.27 25.50 11.12
CA LEU A 3 -20.06 24.69 11.01
C LEU A 3 -19.04 25.15 12.03
N THR A 4 -18.66 24.26 12.94
CA THR A 4 -17.68 24.56 13.97
C THR A 4 -16.27 24.47 13.38
N LEU A 5 -15.30 25.17 13.99
CA LEU A 5 -13.89 25.04 13.64
C LEU A 5 -13.44 23.56 13.69
N LEU A 6 -14.06 22.78 14.58
CA LEU A 6 -13.85 21.35 14.76
C LEU A 6 -14.29 20.52 13.54
N ASP A 7 -15.39 20.91 12.89
CA ASP A 7 -15.90 20.24 11.67
C ASP A 7 -14.96 20.48 10.48
N VAL A 8 -14.45 21.71 10.34
CA VAL A 8 -13.49 22.08 9.28
C VAL A 8 -12.18 21.31 9.46
N VAL A 9 -11.68 21.19 10.69
CA VAL A 9 -10.49 20.39 11.01
C VAL A 9 -10.74 18.90 10.76
N GLY A 10 -11.94 18.39 11.08
CA GLY A 10 -12.35 17.02 10.77
C GLY A 10 -12.27 16.71 9.27
N HIS A 11 -12.89 17.54 8.43
CA HIS A 11 -12.84 17.40 6.97
C HIS A 11 -11.42 17.54 6.41
N ALA A 12 -10.62 18.47 6.93
CA ALA A 12 -9.22 18.62 6.53
C ALA A 12 -8.39 17.35 6.81
N SER A 13 -8.65 16.64 7.92
CA SER A 13 -7.97 15.38 8.22
C SER A 13 -8.32 14.27 7.23
N PHE A 14 -9.60 14.19 6.80
CA PHE A 14 -10.04 13.22 5.80
C PHE A 14 -9.50 13.55 4.40
N LEU A 15 -9.42 14.83 4.05
CA LEU A 15 -8.83 15.30 2.79
C LEU A 15 -7.33 14.99 2.72
N LEU A 16 -6.59 15.25 3.80
CA LEU A 16 -5.16 14.93 3.91
C LEU A 16 -4.93 13.41 3.86
N THR A 17 -5.84 12.62 4.45
CA THR A 17 -5.84 11.15 4.34
C THR A 17 -6.07 10.71 2.90
N ALA A 18 -7.01 11.32 2.17
CA ALA A 18 -7.23 11.02 0.76
C ALA A 18 -6.01 11.37 -0.11
N LEU A 19 -5.37 12.52 0.13
CA LEU A 19 -4.12 12.96 -0.51
C LEU A 19 -2.95 12.00 -0.23
N SER A 20 -2.89 11.38 0.94
CA SER A 20 -1.85 10.38 1.27
C SER A 20 -1.89 9.15 0.36
N PHE A 21 -3.06 8.79 -0.16
CA PHE A 21 -3.21 7.68 -1.11
C PHE A 21 -2.74 8.01 -2.53
N TYR A 22 -2.42 9.27 -2.82
CA TYR A 22 -1.97 9.74 -4.14
C TYR A 22 -0.43 9.72 -4.30
N VAL A 23 0.33 9.59 -3.20
CA VAL A 23 1.81 9.71 -3.25
C VAL A 23 2.47 8.42 -3.78
N ARG A 24 3.30 8.59 -4.80
CA ARG A 24 3.83 7.55 -5.69
C ARG A 24 5.14 6.95 -5.15
N ASP A 25 5.03 6.12 -4.12
CA ASP A 25 5.99 5.03 -3.85
C ASP A 25 5.28 3.94 -3.02
N MET A 26 4.61 3.02 -3.73
CA MET A 26 3.51 2.25 -3.14
C MET A 26 3.95 1.25 -2.06
N MET A 27 5.16 0.71 -2.13
CA MET A 27 5.60 -0.37 -1.24
C MET A 27 6.09 0.16 0.12
N VAL A 28 6.94 1.19 0.12
CA VAL A 28 7.49 1.78 1.35
C VAL A 28 6.38 2.43 2.19
N LEU A 29 5.46 3.17 1.55
CA LEU A 29 4.35 3.80 2.26
C LEU A 29 3.42 2.79 2.93
N ARG A 30 3.12 1.67 2.25
CA ARG A 30 2.28 0.59 2.81
C ARG A 30 3.00 -0.14 3.94
N ALA A 31 4.31 -0.38 3.81
CA ALA A 31 5.10 -1.00 4.87
C ALA A 31 5.16 -0.11 6.13
N LEU A 32 5.39 1.20 5.96
CA LEU A 32 5.32 2.17 7.05
C LEU A 32 3.93 2.22 7.69
N ALA A 33 2.85 2.18 6.89
CA ALA A 33 1.49 2.15 7.40
C ALA A 33 1.21 0.88 8.24
N ILE A 34 1.75 -0.28 7.84
CA ILE A 34 1.67 -1.51 8.63
C ILE A 34 2.42 -1.36 9.94
N VAL A 35 3.66 -0.89 9.92
CA VAL A 35 4.47 -0.69 11.14
C VAL A 35 3.79 0.29 12.09
N ALA A 36 3.31 1.43 11.59
CA ALA A 36 2.58 2.41 12.38
C ALA A 36 1.30 1.83 12.98
N GLY A 37 0.55 1.04 12.20
CA GLY A 37 -0.65 0.35 12.67
C GLY A 37 -0.36 -0.65 13.79
N LEU A 38 0.69 -1.47 13.66
CA LEU A 38 1.10 -2.44 14.68
C LEU A 38 1.57 -1.75 15.98
N VAL A 39 2.39 -0.69 15.87
CA VAL A 39 2.80 0.12 17.02
C VAL A 39 1.58 0.75 17.68
N GLY A 40 0.65 1.29 16.89
CA GLY A 40 -0.59 1.87 17.38
C GLY A 40 -1.48 0.85 18.09
N VAL A 41 -1.59 -0.38 17.58
CA VAL A 41 -2.32 -1.46 18.25
C VAL A 41 -1.70 -1.78 19.60
N GLY A 42 -0.37 -1.93 19.67
CA GLY A 42 0.34 -2.14 20.93
C GLY A 42 0.08 -1.01 21.93
N TYR A 43 0.29 0.23 21.52
CA TYR A 43 0.03 1.40 22.37
C TYR A 43 -1.40 1.42 22.91
N ASN A 44 -2.40 1.23 22.04
CA ASN A 44 -3.82 1.27 22.43
C ASN A 44 -4.24 0.07 23.29
N TYR A 45 -3.50 -1.03 23.25
CA TYR A 45 -3.75 -2.21 24.09
C TYR A 45 -3.18 -2.04 25.51
N TRP A 46 -2.00 -1.44 25.66
CA TRP A 46 -1.32 -1.23 26.95
C TRP A 46 -1.66 0.07 27.67
N LEU A 47 -2.71 0.78 27.25
CA LEU A 47 -3.17 1.99 27.93
C LEU A 47 -3.55 1.70 29.40
N PRO A 48 -3.15 2.55 30.37
CA PRO A 48 -3.52 2.37 31.78
C PRO A 48 -5.02 2.40 32.06
N VAL A 49 -5.79 3.06 31.17
CA VAL A 49 -7.25 3.17 31.24
C VAL A 49 -7.98 1.95 30.64
N GLY A 50 -7.22 0.98 30.13
CA GLY A 50 -7.72 -0.21 29.45
C GLY A 50 -7.67 -0.10 27.91
N PRO A 51 -7.81 -1.24 27.20
CA PRO A 51 -7.66 -1.28 25.75
C PRO A 51 -8.74 -0.49 25.00
N LEU A 52 -8.33 0.37 24.06
CA LEU A 52 -9.26 1.09 23.18
C LEU A 52 -9.64 0.25 21.97
N TRP A 53 -10.55 -0.70 22.16
CA TRP A 53 -10.94 -1.69 21.16
C TRP A 53 -11.42 -1.11 19.82
N LEU A 54 -12.13 0.03 19.84
CA LEU A 54 -12.55 0.69 18.60
C LEU A 54 -11.35 1.12 17.75
N VAL A 55 -10.32 1.71 18.37
CA VAL A 55 -9.11 2.16 17.69
C VAL A 55 -8.29 0.97 17.21
N ILE A 56 -8.13 -0.05 18.07
CA ILE A 56 -7.42 -1.30 17.75
C ILE A 56 -8.05 -2.00 16.54
N PHE A 57 -9.37 -2.07 16.49
CA PHE A 57 -10.10 -2.67 15.38
C PHE A 57 -9.77 -1.97 14.05
N TRP A 58 -9.89 -0.64 14.00
CA TRP A 58 -9.62 0.12 12.79
C TRP A 58 -8.14 0.06 12.37
N LEU A 59 -7.20 0.13 13.30
CA LEU A 59 -5.78 -0.04 13.00
C LEU A 59 -5.49 -1.42 12.41
N SER A 60 -6.11 -2.47 12.94
CA SER A 60 -5.97 -3.84 12.41
C SER A 60 -6.55 -3.96 11.00
N VAL A 61 -7.70 -3.34 10.73
CA VAL A 61 -8.29 -3.28 9.38
C VAL A 61 -7.34 -2.56 8.40
N PHE A 62 -6.75 -1.44 8.80
CA PHE A 62 -5.81 -0.71 7.95
C PHE A 62 -4.53 -1.50 7.70
N VAL A 63 -4.00 -2.20 8.71
CA VAL A 63 -2.86 -3.13 8.53
C VAL A 63 -3.21 -4.21 7.51
N ALA A 64 -4.38 -4.85 7.62
CA ALA A 64 -4.81 -5.89 6.69
C ALA A 64 -4.93 -5.37 5.24
N ILE A 65 -5.54 -4.20 5.05
CA ILE A 65 -5.67 -3.57 3.71
C ILE A 65 -4.28 -3.30 3.11
N ASN A 66 -3.37 -2.73 3.90
CA ASN A 66 -2.02 -2.45 3.41
C ASN A 66 -1.24 -3.73 3.10
N ALA A 67 -1.42 -4.80 3.88
CA ALA A 67 -0.81 -6.10 3.63
C ALA A 67 -1.32 -6.74 2.33
N VAL A 68 -2.63 -6.76 2.09
CA VAL A 68 -3.22 -7.26 0.83
C VAL A 68 -2.67 -6.50 -0.38
N ARG A 69 -2.56 -5.16 -0.27
CA ARG A 69 -1.98 -4.37 -1.35
C ARG A 69 -0.49 -4.65 -1.59
N ILE A 70 0.29 -4.90 -0.54
CA ILE A 70 1.70 -5.32 -0.70
C ILE A 70 1.76 -6.69 -1.39
N ILE A 71 0.93 -7.65 -0.96
CA ILE A 71 0.87 -8.98 -1.57
C ILE A 71 0.52 -8.86 -3.07
N GLY A 72 -0.47 -8.05 -3.43
CA GLY A 72 -0.80 -7.78 -4.84
C GLY A 72 0.40 -7.26 -5.63
N ILE A 73 1.11 -6.25 -5.11
CA ILE A 73 2.33 -5.72 -5.76
C ILE A 73 3.42 -6.79 -5.91
N VAL A 74 3.61 -7.64 -4.88
CA VAL A 74 4.62 -8.70 -4.91
C VAL A 74 4.23 -9.80 -5.90
N LEU A 75 2.96 -10.19 -5.95
CA LEU A 75 2.44 -11.16 -6.90
C LEU A 75 2.51 -10.64 -8.34
N ASP A 76 2.13 -9.37 -8.58
CA ASP A 76 2.25 -8.75 -9.90
C ASP A 76 3.71 -8.68 -10.38
N ARG A 77 4.66 -8.54 -9.45
CA ARG A 77 6.10 -8.61 -9.75
C ARG A 77 6.63 -10.03 -9.93
N ARG A 78 5.99 -11.03 -9.30
CA ARG A 78 6.40 -12.45 -9.34
C ARG A 78 5.69 -13.29 -10.39
N ALA A 79 4.54 -12.87 -10.92
CA ALA A 79 3.76 -13.62 -11.91
C ALA A 79 4.42 -13.65 -13.31
N ILE A 80 5.70 -13.31 -13.37
CA ILE A 80 6.50 -13.22 -14.58
C ILE A 80 7.79 -13.97 -14.26
N ASP A 81 7.72 -15.29 -14.41
CA ASP A 81 8.91 -16.10 -14.55
C ASP A 81 9.38 -15.90 -15.99
N PHE A 82 10.38 -15.04 -16.16
CA PHE A 82 11.13 -15.00 -17.41
C PHE A 82 11.96 -16.26 -17.52
N ASN A 83 11.98 -16.87 -18.70
CA ASN A 83 13.08 -17.78 -19.03
C ASN A 83 14.39 -16.97 -19.16
N GLU A 84 15.53 -17.65 -19.20
CA GLU A 84 16.86 -17.01 -19.19
C GLU A 84 17.03 -16.01 -20.36
N GLU A 85 16.45 -16.33 -21.52
CA GLU A 85 16.48 -15.50 -22.73
C GLU A 85 15.55 -14.28 -22.62
N GLU A 86 14.33 -14.46 -22.10
CA GLU A 86 13.38 -13.38 -21.83
C GLU A 86 13.89 -12.40 -20.79
N SER A 87 14.60 -12.89 -19.77
CA SER A 87 15.21 -12.07 -18.73
C SER A 87 16.33 -11.22 -19.31
N GLU A 88 17.20 -11.81 -20.13
CA GLU A 88 18.27 -11.09 -20.81
C GLU A 88 17.72 -10.03 -21.78
N LEU A 89 16.69 -10.37 -22.54
CA LEU A 89 16.03 -9.46 -23.48
C LEU A 89 15.34 -8.29 -22.76
N HIS A 90 14.69 -8.56 -21.63
CA HIS A 90 14.08 -7.53 -20.79
C HIS A 90 15.14 -6.60 -20.21
N GLU A 91 16.22 -7.13 -19.65
CA GLU A 91 17.27 -6.33 -19.01
C GLU A 91 18.10 -5.50 -20.01
N THR A 92 18.30 -5.99 -21.23
CA THR A 92 19.15 -5.32 -22.23
C THR A 92 18.35 -4.37 -23.14
N VAL A 93 17.23 -4.83 -23.71
CA VAL A 93 16.49 -4.12 -24.76
C VAL A 93 15.24 -3.44 -24.21
N PHE A 94 14.49 -4.11 -23.33
CA PHE A 94 13.17 -3.65 -22.87
C PHE A 94 13.14 -3.14 -21.42
N GLN A 95 14.29 -2.74 -20.88
CA GLN A 95 14.45 -2.31 -19.47
C GLN A 95 13.54 -1.15 -19.03
N LYS A 96 13.00 -0.38 -19.99
CA LYS A 96 12.06 0.73 -19.73
C LYS A 96 10.62 0.27 -19.53
N PHE A 97 10.30 -0.96 -19.90
CA PHE A 97 8.98 -1.55 -19.71
C PHE A 97 8.95 -2.27 -18.37
N SER A 98 7.81 -2.20 -17.68
CA SER A 98 7.59 -3.12 -16.56
C SER A 98 7.58 -4.56 -17.08
N PRO A 99 7.95 -5.55 -16.25
CA PRO A 99 7.93 -6.95 -16.66
C PRO A 99 6.59 -7.36 -17.30
N VAL A 100 5.47 -6.83 -16.79
CA VAL A 100 4.11 -7.13 -17.27
C VAL A 100 3.87 -6.59 -18.68
N GLU A 101 4.36 -5.38 -18.98
CA GLU A 101 4.25 -4.79 -20.32
C GLU A 101 5.11 -5.55 -21.33
N PHE A 102 6.30 -5.96 -20.93
CA PHE A 102 7.16 -6.79 -21.77
C PHE A 102 6.53 -8.16 -22.08
N MET A 103 5.95 -8.87 -21.10
CA MET A 103 5.23 -10.12 -21.36
C MET A 103 4.03 -9.95 -22.30
N LYS A 104 3.31 -8.82 -22.19
CA LYS A 104 2.23 -8.51 -23.13
C LYS A 104 2.74 -8.32 -24.56
N LEU A 105 3.92 -7.71 -24.74
CA LEU A 105 4.55 -7.55 -26.05
C LEU A 105 5.00 -8.89 -26.63
N MET A 106 5.66 -9.72 -25.82
CA MET A 106 6.11 -11.06 -26.24
C MET A 106 4.94 -11.92 -26.72
N ARG A 107 3.82 -11.92 -25.99
CA ARG A 107 2.61 -12.69 -26.33
C ARG A 107 1.89 -12.22 -27.61
N VAL A 108 2.12 -10.98 -28.06
CA VAL A 108 1.58 -10.46 -29.33
C VAL A 108 2.55 -10.73 -30.50
N GLY A 109 3.82 -10.98 -30.20
CA GLY A 109 4.85 -11.28 -31.20
C GLY A 109 4.96 -12.76 -31.59
N GLU A 110 4.39 -13.67 -30.81
CA GLU A 110 4.12 -15.08 -31.18
C GLU A 110 2.91 -15.21 -32.12
#